data_AF-A0A2N1IMD7-F1
#
_entry.id   AF-A0A2N1IMD7-F1
#
_cell.length_a   1.000
_cell.length_b   1.000
_cell.length_c   1.000
_cell.angle_alpha   90.00
_cell.angle_beta   90.00
_cell.angle_gamma   90.00
#
_symmetry.space_group_name_H-M   'P 1'
#
loop_
_entity.id
_entity.type
_entity.pdbx_description
1 polymer ?
#
loop_
_entity_poly.entity_id
_entity_poly.type
_entity_poly.pdbx_seq_one_letter_code
_entity_poly.pdbx_strand_id
1 'polypeptide(L)' 'MMAGLPQAWLAELNDEVALVADPDGRAAVLSEMAYAAHRRQEIDDGDLVDMLELAEAARLWALDESESDLE' A
#
# COMPACT_ATOMS: atom_id res chain seq x y z
N MET A 1 -2.63 -5.84 -16.69
CA MET A 1 -1.48 -6.65 -16.23
C MET A 1 -0.68 -5.70 -15.36
N MET A 2 -0.55 -5.94 -14.06
CA MET A 2 0.27 -5.11 -13.13
C MET A 2 1.79 -5.24 -13.37
N ALA A 3 2.19 -5.42 -14.63
CA ALA A 3 3.58 -5.58 -15.02
C ALA A 3 4.23 -4.19 -15.10
N GLY A 4 4.65 -3.65 -13.95
CA GLY A 4 5.31 -2.34 -13.91
C GLY A 4 5.29 -1.60 -12.58
N LEU A 5 4.61 -2.11 -11.55
CA LEU A 5 4.54 -1.41 -10.27
C LEU A 5 5.93 -1.24 -9.63
N PRO A 6 6.22 -0.09 -8.99
CA PRO A 6 7.51 0.16 -8.36
C PRO A 6 7.87 -0.92 -7.32
N GLN A 7 9.04 -1.55 -7.46
CA GLN A 7 9.45 -2.65 -6.59
C GLN A 7 9.55 -2.25 -5.12
N ALA A 8 9.96 -1.00 -4.84
CA ALA A 8 9.98 -0.47 -3.49
C ALA A 8 8.58 -0.42 -2.88
N TRP A 9 7.58 0.00 -3.67
CA TRP A 9 6.19 0.05 -3.21
C TRP A 9 5.65 -1.36 -2.91
N LEU A 10 5.95 -2.34 -3.77
CA LEU A 10 5.60 -3.73 -3.50
C LEU A 10 6.29 -4.27 -2.25
N ALA A 11 7.54 -3.88 -1.97
CA ALA A 11 8.23 -4.30 -0.75
C ALA A 11 7.53 -3.78 0.51
N GLU A 12 7.10 -2.50 0.50
CA GLU A 12 6.35 -1.92 1.62
C GLU A 12 4.97 -2.56 1.79
N LEU A 13 4.28 -2.90 0.69
CA LEU A 13 2.97 -3.59 0.71
C LEU A 13 3.07 -5.03 1.24
N ASN A 14 4.17 -5.72 0.94
CA ASN A 14 4.38 -7.10 1.39
C ASN A 14 4.96 -7.18 2.83
N ASP A 15 5.26 -6.05 3.47
CA ASP A 15 5.66 -6.02 4.88
C ASP A 15 4.43 -6.05 5.78
N GLU A 16 3.82 -7.23 5.87
CA GLU A 16 2.63 -7.51 6.68
C GLU A 16 2.86 -7.16 8.16
N VAL A 17 4.06 -7.42 8.69
CA VAL A 17 4.41 -7.12 10.08
C VAL A 17 4.36 -5.62 10.34
N ALA A 18 4.93 -4.81 9.43
CA ALA A 18 4.86 -3.36 9.55
C ALA A 18 3.42 -2.84 9.37
N LEU A 19 2.66 -3.43 8.45
CA LEU A 19 1.26 -3.06 8.19
C LEU A 19 0.38 -3.27 9.43
N VAL A 20 0.45 -4.42 10.08
CA VAL A 20 -0.33 -4.70 11.30
C VAL A 20 0.10 -3.80 12.46
N ALA A 21 1.40 -3.48 12.56
CA ALA A 21 1.93 -2.63 13.63
C ALA A 21 1.52 -1.14 13.52
N ASP A 22 1.29 -0.62 12.31
CA ASP A 22 0.86 0.76 12.06
C ASP A 22 -0.01 0.87 10.77
N PRO A 23 -1.27 0.39 10.78
CA PRO A 23 -2.08 0.29 9.57
C PRO A 23 -2.27 1.63 8.85
N ASP A 24 -2.64 2.67 9.58
CA ASP A 24 -2.91 3.99 9.01
C ASP A 24 -1.62 4.68 8.52
N GLY A 25 -0.53 4.59 9.28
CA GLY A 25 0.75 5.19 8.88
C GLY A 25 1.34 4.51 7.64
N ARG A 26 1.22 3.19 7.55
CA ARG A 26 1.72 2.41 6.40
C ARG A 26 0.88 2.61 5.15
N ALA A 27 -0.45 2.73 5.28
CA ALA A 27 -1.32 3.09 4.17
C ALA A 27 -1.00 4.49 3.61
N ALA A 28 -0.67 5.45 4.48
CA ALA A 28 -0.24 6.79 4.07
C ALA A 28 1.09 6.75 3.30
N VAL A 29 2.07 5.95 3.75
CA VAL A 29 3.35 5.75 3.04
C VAL A 29 3.13 5.15 1.65
N LEU A 30 2.31 4.09 1.55
CA LEU A 30 1.97 3.46 0.27
C LEU A 30 1.30 4.44 -0.70
N SER A 31 0.39 5.28 -0.20
CA SER A 31 -0.30 6.30 -0.99
C SER A 31 0.67 7.38 -1.49
N GLU A 32 1.56 7.88 -0.64
CA GLU A 32 2.58 8.87 -1.01
C GLU A 32 3.56 8.33 -2.05
N MET A 33 3.96 7.07 -1.92
CA MET A 33 4.81 6.40 -2.90
C MET A 33 4.12 6.25 -4.27
N ALA A 34 2.83 5.92 -4.28
CA ALA A 34 2.03 5.86 -5.51
C ALA A 34 1.96 7.24 -6.19
N TYR A 35 1.63 8.29 -5.45
CA TYR A 35 1.64 9.66 -5.99
C TYR A 35 3.04 10.09 -6.45
N ALA A 36 4.10 9.72 -5.74
CA ALA A 36 5.46 10.04 -6.13
C ALA A 36 5.88 9.36 -7.44
N ALA A 37 5.53 8.08 -7.62
CA ALA A 37 5.78 7.33 -8.85
C ALA A 37 5.01 7.93 -10.04
N HIS A 38 3.73 8.27 -9.83
CA HIS A 38 2.89 8.90 -10.85
C HIS A 38 3.43 10.27 -11.28
N ARG A 39 3.84 11.11 -10.31
CA ARG A 39 4.49 12.41 -10.60
C ARG A 39 5.79 12.27 -11.40
N ARG A 40 6.51 11.16 -11.25
CA ARG A 40 7.71 10.83 -12.03
C ARG A 40 7.40 10.16 -13.36
N GLN A 41 6.11 9.94 -13.66
CA GLN A 41 5.63 9.24 -14.85
C GLN A 41 6.16 7.81 -14.95
N GLU A 42 6.43 7.17 -13.81
CA GLU A 42 6.85 5.77 -13.72
C GLU A 42 5.65 4.80 -13.89
N ILE A 43 4.46 5.29 -13.59
CA ILE A 43 3.17 4.58 -13.65
C ILE A 43 2.12 5.49 -14.31
N ASP A 44 1.06 4.91 -14.86
CA ASP A 44 -0.05 5.67 -15.44
C ASP A 44 -1.18 5.96 -14.43
N ASP A 45 -2.24 6.62 -14.89
CA ASP A 45 -3.40 6.95 -14.05
C ASP A 45 -4.15 5.70 -13.55
N GLY A 46 -4.14 4.62 -14.33
CA GLY A 46 -4.78 3.35 -13.96
C GLY A 46 -3.99 2.65 -12.88
N ASP A 47 -2.67 2.54 -13.05
CA ASP A 47 -1.76 2.00 -12.06
C ASP A 47 -1.82 2.81 -10.74
N LEU A 48 -1.95 4.14 -10.81
CA LEU A 48 -2.13 4.98 -9.62
C LEU A 48 -3.40 4.59 -8.87
N VAL A 49 -4.53 4.44 -9.56
CA VAL A 49 -5.80 4.04 -8.93
C VAL A 49 -5.65 2.66 -8.28
N ASP A 50 -5.11 1.68 -9.01
CA ASP A 50 -4.89 0.32 -8.50
C ASP A 50 -4.01 0.32 -7.24
N MET A 51 -2.94 1.12 -7.22
CA MET A 51 -2.05 1.25 -6.05
C MET A 51 -2.76 1.86 -4.84
N LEU A 52 -3.60 2.87 -5.04
CA LEU A 52 -4.36 3.49 -3.94
C LEU A 52 -5.43 2.54 -3.39
N GLU A 53 -6.11 1.80 -4.27
CA GLU A 53 -7.08 0.78 -3.87
C GLU A 53 -6.42 -0.35 -3.07
N LEU A 54 -5.24 -0.81 -3.49
CA LEU A 54 -4.46 -1.81 -2.76
C LEU A 54 -3.95 -1.29 -1.41
N ALA A 55 -3.53 -0.02 -1.33
CA ALA A 55 -3.10 0.59 -0.08
C ALA A 55 -4.25 0.64 0.95
N GLU A 56 -5.46 0.99 0.51
CA GLU A 56 -6.65 0.98 1.39
C GLU A 56 -7.08 -0.44 1.76
N ALA A 57 -7.03 -1.39 0.81
CA ALA A 57 -7.33 -2.79 1.10
C ALA A 57 -6.36 -3.37 2.15
N ALA A 58 -5.06 -3.07 2.03
CA ALA A 58 -4.05 -3.48 3.01
C ALA A 58 -4.31 -2.85 4.39
N ARG A 59 -4.74 -1.58 4.43
CA ARG A 59 -5.12 -0.91 5.68
C ARG A 59 -6.28 -1.62 6.38
N LEU A 60 -7.34 -1.93 5.63
CA LEU A 60 -8.53 -2.60 6.18
C LEU A 60 -8.21 -4.00 6.68
N TRP A 61 -7.40 -4.77 5.94
CA TRP A 61 -6.92 -6.07 6.38
C TRP A 61 -6.06 -5.97 7.66
N ALA A 62 -5.11 -5.04 7.70
CA ALA A 62 -4.22 -4.88 8.85
C ALA A 62 -4.97 -4.42 10.13
N LEU A 63 -6.02 -3.62 9.98
CA LEU A 63 -6.90 -3.28 11.10
C LEU A 63 -7.62 -4.51 11.66
N ASP A 64 -8.21 -5.34 10.80
CA ASP A 64 -8.88 -6.59 11.18
C ASP A 64 -7.93 -7.57 11.90
N GLU A 65 -6.70 -7.70 11.39
CA GLU A 65 -5.65 -8.52 12.01
C GLU A 65 -5.22 -7.95 13.38
N SER A 66 -5.04 -6.63 13.47
CA SER A 66 -4.65 -5.97 14.73
C SER A 66 -5.71 -6.08 15.83
N GLU A 67 -6.99 -6.11 15.45
CA GLU A 67 -8.11 -6.33 16.38
C GLU A 67 -8.17 -7.78 16.85
N SER A 68 -7.86 -8.73 15.96
CA SER A 68 -7.82 -10.17 16.27
C SER A 68 -6.71 -10.55 17.26
N ASP A 69 -5.57 -9.85 17.24
CA ASP A 69 -4.45 -10.04 18.18
C ASP A 69 -4.78 -9.60 19.64
N LEU A 70 -5.89 -8.88 19.84
CA LEU A 70 -6.33 -8.40 21.15
C LEU A 70 -7.32 -9.36 21.85
N GLU A 71 -7.78 -10.43 21.19
CA GLU A 71 -8.70 -11.47 21.73
C GLU A 71 -7.95 -12.69 22.29
#